data_AF-A0A8X6FK09-F1
#
_entry.id   AF-A0A8X6FK09-F1
#
_cell.length_a   1.000
_cell.length_b   1.000
_cell.length_c   1.000
_cell.angle_alpha   90.00
_cell.angle_beta   90.00
_cell.angle_gamma   90.00
#
_symmetry.space_group_name_H-M   'P 1'
#
loop_
_entity.id
_entity.type
_entity.pdbx_description
1 polymer ?
#
loop_
_entity_poly.entity_id
_entity_poly.type
_entity_poly.pdbx_seq_one_letter_code
_entity_poly.pdbx_strand_id
1 'polypeptide(L)'
;MYKNSLKEDLISVVEELDGTVESTDTVAKLKIKIEKSSTFESDADFVKTLIKNYVDERVSRNERQATVENQKIELTKLQLAQLEKEVELQTTKNKALSLNPAAKTEEKQLETDIENMIKSIKTLSLPVPTRSENLYLFF
;
A
#
# COMPACT_ATOMS: atom_id res chain seq x y z
N MET A 1 -24.11 -21.36 21.93
CA MET A 1 -24.00 -21.59 20.47
C MET A 1 -23.65 -20.30 19.74
N TYR A 2 -24.49 -19.27 19.76
CA TYR A 2 -24.30 -18.05 18.93
C TYR A 2 -23.53 -16.89 19.61
N LYS A 3 -22.51 -17.17 20.43
CA LYS A 3 -21.80 -16.11 21.14
C LYS A 3 -20.92 -15.33 20.14
N ASN A 4 -21.04 -14.00 20.12
CA ASN A 4 -20.34 -13.09 19.20
C ASN A 4 -20.69 -13.26 17.71
N SER A 5 -21.76 -13.99 17.39
CA SER A 5 -22.26 -14.13 16.02
C SER A 5 -23.02 -12.89 15.59
N LEU A 6 -22.63 -12.30 14.45
CA LEU A 6 -23.36 -11.21 13.80
C LEU A 6 -24.38 -11.79 12.81
N LYS A 7 -25.25 -10.91 12.29
CA LYS A 7 -26.26 -11.29 11.29
C LYS A 7 -25.61 -11.96 10.07
N GLU A 8 -24.49 -11.41 9.59
CA GLU A 8 -23.76 -11.92 8.43
C GLU A 8 -23.27 -13.35 8.63
N ASP A 9 -22.67 -13.67 9.78
CA ASP A 9 -22.23 -15.05 10.06
C ASP A 9 -23.40 -16.03 10.01
N LEU A 10 -24.55 -15.63 10.57
CA LEU A 10 -25.73 -16.48 10.60
C LEU A 10 -26.36 -16.64 9.21
N ILE A 11 -26.25 -15.62 8.35
CA ILE A 11 -26.65 -15.72 6.94
C ILE A 11 -25.79 -16.77 6.24
N SER A 12 -24.47 -16.66 6.36
CA SER A 12 -23.54 -17.61 5.74
C SER A 12 -23.76 -19.05 6.23
N VAL A 13 -24.00 -19.22 7.54
CA VAL A 13 -24.35 -20.55 8.08
C VAL A 13 -25.67 -21.06 7.52
N VAL A 14 -26.71 -20.23 7.39
CA VAL A 14 -27.98 -20.68 6.80
C VAL A 14 -27.80 -21.05 5.34
N GLU A 15 -27.02 -20.28 4.58
CA GLU A 15 -26.71 -20.58 3.17
C GLU A 15 -25.93 -21.89 3.04
N GLU A 16 -24.96 -22.16 3.92
CA GLU A 16 -24.18 -23.41 3.91
C GLU A 16 -25.01 -24.64 4.32
N LEU A 17 -26.06 -24.43 5.11
CA LEU A 17 -27.04 -25.47 5.46
C LEU A 17 -28.14 -25.65 4.40
N ASP A 18 -27.92 -25.16 3.17
CA ASP A 18 -28.87 -25.13 2.05
C ASP A 18 -30.22 -24.46 2.41
N GLY A 19 -30.20 -23.55 3.38
CA GLY A 19 -31.36 -22.79 3.83
C GLY A 19 -31.56 -21.51 3.03
N THR A 20 -32.82 -21.13 2.84
CA THR A 20 -33.15 -19.86 2.15
C THR A 20 -33.06 -18.68 3.11
N VAL A 21 -32.29 -17.66 2.76
CA VAL A 21 -32.18 -16.40 3.50
C VAL A 21 -32.99 -15.31 2.79
N GLU A 22 -33.91 -14.67 3.53
CA GLU A 22 -34.59 -13.48 3.05
C GLU A 22 -33.91 -12.22 3.60
N SER A 23 -33.87 -11.14 2.82
CA SER A 23 -33.29 -9.86 3.27
C SER A 23 -33.96 -9.30 4.53
N THR A 24 -35.24 -9.62 4.72
CA THR A 24 -36.06 -9.23 5.88
C THR A 24 -35.84 -10.11 7.12
N ASP A 25 -35.04 -11.18 7.02
CA ASP A 25 -34.81 -12.06 8.15
C ASP A 25 -34.05 -11.36 9.27
N THR A 26 -34.58 -11.52 10.48
CA THR A 26 -33.94 -11.05 11.71
C THR A 26 -32.99 -12.12 12.24
N VAL A 27 -32.04 -11.72 13.09
CA VAL A 27 -31.11 -12.63 13.77
C VAL A 27 -31.86 -13.77 14.49
N ALA A 28 -33.01 -13.48 15.09
CA ALA A 28 -33.85 -14.49 15.73
C ALA A 28 -34.42 -15.51 14.73
N LYS A 29 -34.94 -15.05 13.58
CA LYS A 29 -35.44 -15.94 12.52
C LYS A 29 -34.33 -16.83 11.95
N LEU A 30 -33.15 -16.28 11.71
CA LEU A 30 -31.99 -17.04 11.23
C LEU A 30 -31.60 -18.15 12.20
N LYS A 31 -31.54 -17.87 13.51
CA LYS A 31 -31.27 -18.91 14.52
C LYS A 31 -32.30 -20.04 14.49
N ILE A 32 -33.58 -19.70 14.36
CA ILE A 32 -34.65 -20.70 14.25
C ILE A 32 -34.49 -21.54 12.97
N LYS A 33 -34.10 -20.93 11.84
CA LYS A 33 -33.84 -21.67 10.59
C LYS A 33 -32.68 -22.66 10.74
N ILE A 34 -31.60 -22.24 11.41
CA ILE A 34 -30.46 -23.12 11.71
C ILE A 34 -30.90 -24.29 12.61
N GLU A 35 -31.61 -24.01 13.69
CA GLU A 35 -32.07 -25.03 14.65
C GLU A 35 -33.08 -26.01 14.06
N LYS A 36 -33.83 -25.62 13.02
CA LYS A 36 -34.77 -26.48 12.29
C LYS A 36 -34.16 -27.18 11.07
N SER A 37 -32.87 -26.96 10.79
CA SER A 37 -32.22 -27.63 9.67
C SER A 37 -32.05 -29.13 9.97
N SER A 38 -32.19 -29.96 8.95
CA SER A 38 -31.96 -31.41 9.05
C SER A 38 -30.53 -31.72 9.53
N THR A 39 -29.57 -30.90 9.13
CA THR A 39 -28.17 -31.01 9.55
C THR A 39 -28.00 -30.73 11.03
N PHE A 40 -28.74 -29.79 11.61
CA PHE A 40 -28.70 -29.53 13.06
C PHE A 40 -29.33 -30.66 13.86
N GLU A 41 -30.41 -31.27 13.35
CA GLU A 41 -31.03 -32.45 13.95
C GLU A 41 -30.10 -33.68 13.88
N SER A 42 -29.35 -33.82 12.79
CA SER A 42 -28.41 -34.92 12.56
C SER A 42 -27.11 -34.75 13.36
N ASP A 43 -26.51 -33.56 13.32
CA ASP A 43 -25.23 -33.25 13.96
C ASP A 43 -25.19 -31.78 14.45
N ALA A 44 -25.69 -31.58 15.66
CA ALA A 44 -25.69 -30.27 16.30
C ALA A 44 -24.28 -29.75 16.62
N ASP A 45 -23.28 -30.62 16.79
CA ASP A 45 -21.92 -30.23 17.15
C ASP A 45 -21.13 -29.76 15.92
N PHE A 46 -21.38 -30.35 14.76
CA PHE A 46 -20.93 -29.81 13.48
C PHE A 46 -21.42 -28.38 13.27
N VAL A 47 -22.73 -28.13 13.42
CA VAL A 47 -23.29 -26.78 13.21
C VAL A 47 -22.76 -25.77 14.22
N LYS A 48 -22.54 -26.16 15.48
CA LYS A 48 -21.88 -25.29 16.47
C LYS A 48 -20.45 -24.94 16.05
N THR A 49 -19.71 -25.92 15.52
CA THR A 49 -18.34 -25.72 15.02
C THR A 49 -18.34 -24.81 13.79
N LEU A 50 -19.32 -24.99 12.90
CA LEU A 50 -19.49 -24.18 11.71
C LEU A 50 -19.72 -22.70 12.06
N ILE A 51 -20.65 -22.42 12.99
CA ILE A 51 -20.88 -21.06 13.47
C ILE A 51 -19.62 -20.47 14.09
N LYS A 52 -18.88 -21.27 14.86
CA LYS A 52 -17.63 -20.82 15.47
C LYS A 52 -16.59 -20.46 14.41
N ASN A 53 -16.41 -21.29 13.38
CA ASN A 53 -15.48 -21.03 12.29
C ASN A 53 -15.80 -19.72 11.58
N TYR A 54 -17.07 -19.46 11.24
CA TYR A 54 -17.45 -18.19 10.61
C TYR A 54 -17.15 -16.97 11.48
N VAL A 55 -17.43 -17.06 12.79
CA VAL A 55 -17.10 -15.99 13.74
C VAL A 55 -15.59 -15.77 13.80
N ASP A 56 -14.81 -16.85 13.94
CA ASP A 56 -13.35 -16.80 14.06
C ASP A 56 -12.70 -16.27 12.78
N GLU A 57 -13.20 -16.67 11.60
CA GLU A 57 -12.73 -16.17 10.31
C GLU A 57 -12.98 -14.67 10.14
N ARG A 58 -14.17 -14.19 10.50
CA ARG A 58 -14.49 -12.75 10.45
C ARG A 58 -13.58 -11.98 11.40
N VAL A 59 -13.43 -12.44 12.64
CA VAL A 59 -12.57 -11.79 13.64
C VAL A 59 -11.13 -11.72 13.12
N SER A 60 -10.59 -12.83 12.62
CA SER A 60 -9.23 -12.85 12.05
C SER A 60 -9.07 -11.91 10.86
N ARG A 61 -10.09 -11.82 9.99
CA ARG A 61 -10.10 -10.87 8.87
C ARG A 61 -10.06 -9.42 9.34
N ASN A 62 -10.87 -9.08 10.34
CA ASN A 62 -10.92 -7.73 10.90
C ASN A 62 -9.61 -7.35 11.59
N GLU A 63 -8.99 -8.26 12.34
CA GLU A 63 -7.69 -8.03 12.98
C GLU A 63 -6.58 -7.78 11.95
N ARG A 64 -6.57 -8.55 10.86
CA ARG A 64 -5.63 -8.33 9.74
C ARG A 64 -5.86 -6.96 9.09
N GLN A 65 -7.10 -6.59 8.84
CA GLN A 65 -7.44 -5.28 8.27
C GLN A 65 -7.01 -4.13 9.19
N ALA A 66 -7.30 -4.22 10.49
CA ALA A 66 -6.87 -3.22 11.47
C ALA A 66 -5.35 -3.08 11.52
N THR A 67 -4.61 -4.19 11.39
CA THR A 67 -3.14 -4.17 11.35
C THR A 67 -2.63 -3.44 10.11
N VAL A 68 -3.21 -3.71 8.93
CA VAL A 68 -2.84 -3.05 7.68
C VAL A 68 -3.16 -1.55 7.73
N GLU A 69 -4.32 -1.17 8.27
CA GLU A 69 -4.68 0.23 8.44
C GLU A 69 -3.72 0.97 9.39
N ASN A 70 -3.35 0.34 10.51
CA ASN A 70 -2.38 0.91 11.43
C ASN A 70 -1.01 1.12 10.75
N GLN A 71 -0.52 0.13 9.98
CA GLN A 71 0.73 0.27 9.22
C GLN A 71 0.66 1.42 8.21
N LYS A 72 -0.48 1.59 7.52
CA LYS A 72 -0.69 2.70 6.58
C LYS A 72 -0.66 4.06 7.29
N ILE A 73 -1.27 4.14 8.48
CA ILE A 73 -1.24 5.35 9.31
C ILE A 73 0.19 5.67 9.75
N GLU A 74 0.96 4.67 10.20
CA GLU A 74 2.35 4.85 10.61
C GLU A 74 3.24 5.33 9.45
N LEU A 75 3.11 4.72 8.27
CA LEU A 75 3.82 5.17 7.07
C LEU A 75 3.47 6.61 6.71
N THR A 76 2.19 6.97 6.78
CA THR A 76 1.73 8.34 6.48
C THR A 76 2.33 9.35 7.48
N LYS A 77 2.37 9.01 8.78
CA LYS A 77 3.00 9.84 9.81
C LYS A 77 4.49 10.05 9.53
N LEU A 78 5.19 9.00 9.11
CA LEU A 78 6.62 9.08 8.79
C LEU A 78 6.86 9.97 7.57
N GLN A 79 6.05 9.84 6.52
CA GLN A 79 6.12 10.71 5.33
C GLN A 79 5.84 12.17 5.68
N LEU A 80 4.86 12.45 6.55
CA LEU A 80 4.59 13.80 7.02
C LEU A 80 5.79 14.39 7.77
N ALA A 81 6.40 13.63 8.70
CA ALA A 81 7.57 14.09 9.44
C ALA A 81 8.77 14.40 8.51
N GLN A 82 8.95 13.61 7.44
CA GLN A 82 9.97 13.90 6.41
C GLN A 82 9.69 15.20 5.67
N LEU A 83 8.44 15.43 5.25
CA LEU A 83 8.04 16.66 4.56
C LEU A 83 8.19 17.88 5.46
N GLU A 84 7.82 17.79 6.74
CA GLU A 84 8.02 18.87 7.71
C GLU A 84 9.50 19.24 7.86
N LYS A 85 10.38 18.24 7.92
CA LYS A 85 11.83 18.46 7.98
C LYS A 85 12.39 19.06 6.70
N GLU A 86 11.93 18.63 5.53
CA GLU A 86 12.33 19.21 4.25
C GLU A 86 11.90 20.69 4.16
N VAL A 87 10.69 21.02 4.60
CA VAL A 87 10.22 22.41 4.66
C VAL A 87 11.07 23.24 5.63
N GLU A 88 11.42 22.71 6.80
CA GLU A 88 12.32 23.37 7.77
C GLU A 88 13.72 23.63 7.18
N LEU A 89 14.27 22.66 6.42
CA LEU A 89 15.54 22.82 5.73
C LEU A 89 15.47 23.87 4.63
N GLN A 90 14.44 23.86 3.78
CA GLN A 90 14.30 24.85 2.72
C GLN A 90 14.09 26.26 3.25
N THR A 91 13.29 26.42 4.30
CA THR A 91 13.11 27.72 4.96
C THR A 91 14.42 28.22 5.57
N THR A 92 15.21 27.35 6.18
CA THR A 92 16.55 27.69 6.71
C THR A 92 17.53 28.04 5.58
N LYS A 93 17.58 27.25 4.50
CA LYS A 93 18.40 27.51 3.30
C LYS A 93 18.03 28.86 2.69
N ASN A 94 16.74 29.13 2.49
CA ASN A 94 16.26 30.39 1.94
C ASN A 94 16.59 31.59 2.85
N LYS A 95 16.50 31.42 4.17
CA LYS A 95 16.93 32.44 5.14
C LYS A 95 18.44 32.68 5.09
N ALA A 96 19.25 31.63 4.98
CA ALA A 96 20.70 31.74 4.82
C ALA A 96 21.10 32.45 3.52
N LEU A 97 20.48 32.08 2.39
CA LEU A 97 20.67 32.74 1.09
C LEU A 97 20.19 34.20 1.07
N SER A 98 19.19 34.54 1.89
CA SER A 98 18.74 35.92 2.10
C SER A 98 19.76 36.74 2.92
N LEU A 99 20.39 36.11 3.92
CA LEU A 99 21.39 36.75 4.78
C LEU A 99 22.77 36.88 4.11
N ASN A 100 23.09 36.03 3.13
CA ASN A 100 24.32 36.13 2.33
C ASN A 100 24.02 36.05 0.81
N PRO A 101 23.66 37.18 0.18
CA PRO A 101 23.31 37.21 -1.25
C PRO A 101 24.48 36.86 -2.19
N ALA A 102 25.74 36.88 -1.72
CA ALA A 102 26.90 36.47 -2.52
C ALA A 102 26.90 34.96 -2.82
N ALA A 103 26.39 34.13 -1.90
CA ALA A 103 26.26 32.68 -2.09
C ALA A 103 25.28 32.30 -3.23
N LYS A 104 24.26 33.15 -3.48
CA LYS A 104 23.30 33.00 -4.58
C LYS A 104 23.95 33.24 -5.95
N THR A 105 24.94 34.13 -6.00
CA THR A 105 25.69 34.42 -7.23
C THR A 105 26.66 33.30 -7.55
N GLU A 106 27.33 32.73 -6.53
CA GLU A 106 28.26 31.60 -6.69
C GLU A 106 27.57 30.31 -7.17
N GLU A 107 26.42 29.90 -6.61
CA GLU A 107 25.68 28.71 -7.09
C GLU A 107 25.27 28.85 -8.58
N LYS A 108 24.75 30.02 -8.96
CA LYS A 108 24.31 30.30 -10.34
C LYS A 108 25.49 30.37 -11.32
N GLN A 109 26.64 30.85 -10.85
CA GLN A 109 27.87 30.90 -11.62
C GLN A 109 28.46 29.49 -11.82
N LEU A 110 28.35 28.61 -10.81
CA LEU A 110 28.78 27.22 -10.90
C LEU A 110 27.93 26.41 -11.90
N GLU A 111 26.60 26.58 -11.89
CA GLU A 111 25.69 25.94 -12.85
C GLU A 111 26.00 26.34 -14.29
N THR A 112 26.26 27.64 -14.52
CA THR A 112 26.61 28.16 -15.86
C THR A 112 27.98 27.69 -16.33
N ASP A 113 28.97 27.53 -15.44
CA ASP A 113 30.29 26.99 -15.79
C ASP A 113 30.25 25.52 -16.20
N ILE A 114 29.46 24.69 -15.49
CA ILE A 114 29.29 23.27 -15.84
C ILE A 114 28.61 23.13 -17.21
N GLU A 115 27.57 23.91 -17.47
CA GLU A 115 26.91 23.90 -18.78
C GLU A 115 27.86 24.30 -19.92
N ASN A 116 28.68 25.34 -19.70
CA ASN A 116 29.66 25.78 -20.67
C ASN A 116 30.75 24.73 -20.90
N MET A 117 31.19 24.05 -19.83
CA MET A 117 32.15 22.96 -19.91
C MET A 117 31.59 21.79 -20.76
N ILE A 118 30.35 21.37 -20.52
CA ILE A 118 29.70 20.30 -21.31
C ILE A 118 29.56 20.71 -22.78
N LYS A 119 29.14 21.95 -23.06
CA LYS A 119 29.02 22.48 -24.44
C LYS A 119 30.38 22.61 -25.13
N SER A 120 31.46 22.80 -24.38
CA SER A 120 32.82 22.91 -24.91
C SER A 120 33.42 21.57 -25.35
N ILE A 121 32.84 20.44 -24.93
CA ILE A 121 33.27 19.10 -25.35
C ILE A 121 32.93 18.93 -26.83
N LYS A 122 33.91 19.16 -27.70
CA LYS A 122 33.82 18.81 -29.11
C LYS A 122 33.90 17.29 -29.24
N THR A 123 32.80 16.65 -29.59
CA THR A 123 32.77 15.23 -29.92
C THR A 123 33.44 15.01 -31.28
N LEU A 124 34.61 14.38 -31.28
CA LEU A 124 35.25 13.90 -32.51
C LEU A 124 34.55 12.60 -32.93
N SER A 125 33.62 12.70 -33.88
CA SER A 125 32.99 11.53 -34.48
C SER A 125 33.87 11.00 -35.61
N LEU A 126 34.44 9.81 -35.42
CA LEU A 126 35.17 9.10 -36.46
C LEU A 126 34.22 8.10 -37.14
N PRO A 127 34.14 8.07 -38.48
CA PRO A 127 33.34 7.08 -39.18
C PRO A 127 33.91 5.69 -38.90
N VAL A 128 33.03 4.75 -38.53
CA VAL A 128 33.43 3.35 -38.30
C VAL A 128 33.81 2.72 -39.65
N PRO A 129 35.05 2.25 -39.83
CA PRO A 129 35.46 1.62 -41.08
C PRO A 129 34.67 0.31 -41.30
N THR A 130 34.03 0.18 -42.45
CA THR A 130 33.24 -1.01 -42.83
C THR A 130 34.08 -2.12 -43.47
N ARG A 131 35.41 -1.94 -43.56
CA ARG A 131 36.36 -2.91 -44.11
C ARG A 131 37.57 -3.04 -43.19
N SER A 132 38.04 -4.27 -43.00
CA SER A 132 39.16 -4.64 -42.14
C SER A 132 40.52 -4.40 -42.82
N GLU A 133 40.80 -3.17 -43.23
CA GLU A 133 42.11 -2.83 -43.79
C GLU A 133 42.78 -1.74 -42.94
N ASN A 134 43.76 -2.19 -42.13
CA ASN A 134 44.84 -1.43 -41.51
C ASN A 134 44.48 -0.16 -40.69
N LEU A 135 44.23 -0.36 -39.39
CA LEU A 135 44.23 0.68 -38.37
C LEU A 135 45.67 1.10 -38.01
N TYR A 136 46.36 1.85 -38.88
CA TYR A 136 47.61 2.56 -38.55
C TYR A 136 47.35 4.05 -38.26
N LEU A 137 46.28 4.38 -37.55
CA LEU A 137 45.88 5.77 -37.29
C LEU A 137 45.57 6.05 -35.82
N PHE A 138 46.36 5.47 -34.91
CA PHE A 138 46.48 5.97 -33.55
C PHE A 138 47.96 5.94 -33.15
N PHE A 139 48.63 7.09 -33.32
CA PHE A 139 49.89 7.44 -32.66
C PHE A 139 49.58 8.55 -31.65
#